data_AF-A0A2V9UZ79-F1
#
_entry.id   AF-A0A2V9UZ79-F1
#
_cell.length_a   1.000
_cell.length_b   1.000
_cell.length_c   1.000
_cell.angle_alpha   90.00
_cell.angle_beta   90.00
_cell.angle_gamma   90.00
#
_symmetry.space_group_name_H-M   'P 1'
#
loop_
_entity.id
_entity.type
_entity.pdbx_description
1 polymer ?
#
loop_
_entity_poly.entity_id
_entity_poly.type
_entity_poly.pdbx_seq_one_letter_code
_entity_poly.pdbx_strand_id
1 'polypeptide(L)'
;MEQGELGRDVSPGVDRREDSMYAGSRRGRPTATDSPAELQRAIRRRAEEIYERNGRIRGRDVENWMRAEAEIRRELEEGGPRRASIVVKVDGVRYVGEYNMAEADGYTPGEFASGDPIPVRLEGDRMYVKRPNGKELETTIVGKTE
;
A
#
# COMPACT_ATOMS: atom_id res chain seq x y z
N MET A 1 -27.67 -18.80 -68.91
CA MET A 1 -26.39 -18.28 -68.41
C MET A 1 -26.64 -17.74 -67.02
N GLU A 2 -25.76 -18.11 -66.08
CA GLU A 2 -25.54 -17.49 -64.75
C GLU A 2 -26.62 -17.72 -63.66
N GLN A 3 -26.37 -18.63 -62.70
CA GLN A 3 -25.98 -18.43 -61.26
C GLN A 3 -27.07 -17.72 -60.41
N GLY A 4 -27.39 -18.06 -59.16
CA GLY A 4 -26.80 -18.92 -58.14
C GLY A 4 -27.73 -18.96 -56.91
N GLU A 5 -27.36 -19.77 -55.91
CA GLU A 5 -28.13 -20.23 -54.75
C GLU A 5 -28.42 -19.15 -53.68
N LEU A 6 -29.19 -19.55 -52.64
CA LEU A 6 -29.38 -19.01 -51.26
C LEU A 6 -30.89 -18.94 -50.93
N GLY A 7 -31.49 -19.85 -50.15
CA GLY A 7 -31.17 -20.16 -48.75
C GLY A 7 -32.21 -19.47 -47.85
N ARG A 8 -33.30 -20.17 -47.50
CA ARG A 8 -34.36 -19.70 -46.58
C ARG A 8 -34.38 -20.53 -45.31
N ASP A 9 -34.67 -19.83 -44.21
CA ASP A 9 -34.96 -20.30 -42.85
C ASP A 9 -33.79 -20.97 -42.13
N VAL A 10 -33.43 -20.62 -40.88
CA VAL A 10 -34.25 -20.66 -39.67
C VAL A 10 -33.61 -19.79 -38.56
N SER A 11 -34.41 -19.10 -37.77
CA SER A 11 -34.12 -18.71 -36.37
C SER A 11 -35.13 -19.45 -35.47
N PRO A 12 -34.96 -19.62 -34.13
CA PRO A 12 -33.91 -19.13 -33.24
C PRO A 12 -33.33 -20.24 -32.31
N GLY A 13 -32.08 -20.07 -31.86
CA GLY A 13 -31.45 -20.97 -30.90
C GLY A 13 -30.61 -20.18 -29.91
N VAL A 14 -31.04 -20.20 -28.66
CA VAL A 14 -30.40 -19.57 -27.51
C VAL A 14 -29.10 -20.30 -27.19
N ASP A 15 -27.93 -19.68 -27.43
CA ASP A 15 -26.72 -19.85 -26.62
C ASP A 15 -25.65 -18.85 -27.07
N ARG A 16 -25.24 -17.96 -26.17
CA ARG A 16 -23.85 -17.88 -25.70
C ARG A 16 -23.70 -16.58 -24.92
N ARG A 17 -23.46 -16.75 -23.62
CA ARG A 17 -23.07 -15.67 -22.71
C ARG A 17 -21.86 -14.93 -23.29
N GLU A 18 -22.06 -13.69 -23.70
CA GLU A 18 -20.98 -12.71 -23.86
C GLU A 18 -20.52 -12.32 -22.46
N ASP A 19 -19.52 -13.07 -22.01
CA ASP A 19 -18.75 -12.80 -20.82
C ASP A 19 -17.99 -11.47 -21.00
N SER A 20 -18.28 -10.54 -20.09
CA SER A 20 -17.33 -9.58 -19.53
C SER A 20 -16.44 -8.79 -20.49
N MET A 21 -16.99 -7.74 -21.11
CA MET A 21 -16.16 -6.66 -21.68
C MET A 21 -16.64 -5.26 -21.30
N TYR A 22 -16.90 -5.01 -20.01
CA TYR A 22 -16.84 -3.66 -19.43
C TYR A 22 -16.46 -3.75 -17.95
N ALA A 23 -15.31 -4.35 -17.66
CA ALA A 23 -14.62 -4.05 -16.42
C ALA A 23 -14.02 -2.65 -16.56
N GLY A 24 -14.75 -1.67 -16.04
CA GLY A 24 -14.27 -0.30 -15.90
C GLY A 24 -12.84 -0.32 -15.37
N SER A 25 -12.02 0.54 -15.97
CA SER A 25 -10.66 0.84 -15.56
C SER A 25 -10.61 1.16 -14.06
N ARG A 26 -10.52 0.12 -13.23
CA ARG A 26 -9.85 0.22 -11.96
C ARG A 26 -8.41 0.51 -12.35
N ARG A 27 -8.07 1.80 -12.44
CA ARG A 27 -6.68 2.24 -12.39
C ARG A 27 -6.12 1.46 -11.21
N GLY A 28 -5.31 0.44 -11.48
CA GLY A 28 -4.51 -0.18 -10.46
C GLY A 28 -3.78 0.98 -9.82
N ARG A 29 -4.12 1.30 -8.58
CA ARG A 29 -3.38 2.26 -7.78
C ARG A 29 -1.94 1.74 -7.86
N PRO A 30 -1.01 2.48 -8.49
CA PRO A 30 0.37 2.01 -8.51
C PRO A 30 0.80 1.99 -7.05
N THR A 31 1.01 0.79 -6.51
CA THR A 31 1.75 0.61 -5.27
C THR A 31 3.14 1.11 -5.59
N ALA A 32 3.46 2.33 -5.15
CA ALA A 32 4.76 2.92 -5.34
C ALA A 32 5.80 1.95 -4.78
N THR A 33 6.48 1.27 -5.70
CA THR A 33 7.35 0.14 -5.45
C THR A 33 8.62 0.63 -4.76
N ASP A 34 9.16 -0.24 -3.93
CA ASP A 34 10.35 -0.19 -3.04
C ASP A 34 11.67 0.35 -3.65
N SER A 35 11.67 0.84 -4.90
CA SER A 35 12.88 1.22 -5.63
C SER A 35 12.97 2.73 -5.91
N PRO A 36 14.16 3.35 -5.78
CA PRO A 36 14.38 4.78 -6.05
C PRO A 36 13.92 5.23 -7.44
N ALA A 37 14.02 4.35 -8.43
CA ALA A 37 13.60 4.65 -9.81
C ALA A 37 12.07 4.79 -9.96
N GLU A 38 11.29 3.97 -9.26
CA GLU A 38 9.82 4.04 -9.30
C GLU A 38 9.32 5.27 -8.55
N LEU A 39 9.96 5.62 -7.43
CA LEU A 39 9.71 6.87 -6.71
C LEU A 39 9.93 8.10 -7.60
N GLN A 40 11.07 8.16 -8.30
CA GLN A 40 11.36 9.27 -9.24
C GLN A 40 10.33 9.35 -10.37
N ARG A 41 9.90 8.20 -10.92
CA ARG A 41 8.86 8.15 -11.96
C ARG A 41 7.51 8.66 -11.44
N ALA A 42 7.15 8.34 -10.19
CA ALA A 42 5.93 8.81 -9.54
C ALA A 42 5.97 10.33 -9.30
N ILE A 43 7.08 10.85 -8.77
CA ILE A 43 7.29 12.29 -8.56
C ILE A 43 7.21 13.04 -9.89
N ARG A 44 7.88 12.55 -10.93
CA ARG A 44 7.84 13.17 -12.27
C ARG A 44 6.41 13.24 -12.82
N ARG A 45 5.65 12.15 -12.74
CA ARG A 45 4.25 12.11 -13.19
C ARG A 45 3.41 13.15 -12.44
N ARG A 46 3.54 13.20 -11.12
CA ARG A 46 2.78 14.16 -10.30
C ARG A 46 3.17 15.61 -10.59
N ALA A 47 4.45 15.88 -10.86
CA ALA A 47 4.92 17.23 -11.23
C ALA A 47 4.32 17.70 -12.57
N GLU A 48 4.20 16.79 -13.54
CA GLU A 48 3.54 17.05 -14.82
C GLU A 48 2.05 17.35 -14.63
N GLU A 49 1.35 16.55 -13.82
CA GLU A 49 -0.07 16.79 -13.49
C GLU A 49 -0.27 18.17 -12.83
N ILE A 50 0.63 18.58 -11.93
CA ILE A 50 0.62 19.90 -11.29
C ILE A 50 0.87 21.00 -12.33
N TYR A 51 1.85 20.80 -13.23
CA TYR A 51 2.15 21.74 -14.31
C TYR A 51 0.94 21.97 -15.23
N GLU A 52 0.25 20.89 -15.62
CA GLU A 52 -0.96 20.97 -16.43
C GLU A 52 -2.12 21.65 -15.68
N ARG A 53 -2.36 21.26 -14.42
CA ARG A 53 -3.40 21.85 -13.57
C ARG A 53 -3.19 23.35 -13.36
N ASN A 54 -1.95 23.79 -13.21
CA ASN A 54 -1.60 25.20 -13.00
C ASN A 54 -1.58 26.03 -14.29
N GLY A 55 -2.00 25.46 -15.43
CA GLY A 55 -2.08 26.19 -16.70
C GLY A 55 -0.77 26.30 -17.45
N ARG A 56 0.17 25.36 -17.24
CA ARG A 56 1.42 25.24 -17.99
C ARG A 56 2.35 26.46 -17.86
N ILE A 57 2.33 27.11 -16.71
CA ILE A 57 3.17 28.28 -16.40
C ILE A 57 4.64 27.85 -16.43
N ARG A 58 5.40 28.39 -17.38
CA ARG A 58 6.84 28.13 -17.53
C ARG A 58 7.64 28.75 -16.38
N GLY A 59 8.75 28.11 -16.01
CA GLY A 59 9.65 28.60 -14.95
C GLY A 59 9.22 28.19 -13.54
N ARG A 60 8.19 27.34 -13.40
CA ARG A 60 7.74 26.74 -12.13
C ARG A 60 8.06 25.26 -12.03
N ASP A 61 8.88 24.74 -12.92
CA ASP A 61 9.21 23.31 -13.00
C ASP A 61 9.78 22.77 -11.68
N VAL A 62 10.66 23.56 -11.04
CA VAL A 62 11.24 23.23 -9.73
C VAL A 62 10.20 23.26 -8.61
N GLU A 63 9.30 24.27 -8.60
CA GLU A 63 8.21 24.36 -7.61
C GLU A 63 7.21 23.21 -7.75
N ASN A 64 6.84 22.88 -8.99
CA ASN A 64 5.96 21.76 -9.29
C ASN A 64 6.60 20.43 -8.90
N TRP A 65 7.90 20.27 -9.12
CA TRP A 65 8.66 19.09 -8.68
C TRP A 65 8.67 18.98 -7.15
N MET A 66 9.03 20.05 -6.43
CA MET A 66 9.06 20.05 -4.97
C MET A 66 7.68 19.72 -4.37
N ARG A 67 6.62 20.28 -4.95
CA ARG A 67 5.24 20.00 -4.53
C ARG A 67 4.86 18.55 -4.81
N ALA A 68 5.21 18.02 -5.97
CA ALA A 68 4.99 16.62 -6.32
C ALA A 68 5.71 15.67 -5.37
N GLU A 69 6.97 15.96 -5.02
CA GLU A 69 7.72 15.17 -4.05
C GLU A 69 7.04 15.14 -2.68
N ALA A 70 6.58 16.29 -2.19
CA ALA A 70 5.86 16.37 -0.93
C ALA A 70 4.54 15.59 -0.95
N GLU A 71 3.78 15.64 -2.06
CA GLU A 71 2.53 14.88 -2.20
C GLU A 71 2.79 13.37 -2.30
N ILE A 72 3.79 12.93 -3.05
CA ILE A 72 4.15 11.51 -3.14
C ILE A 72 4.69 10.98 -1.81
N ARG A 73 5.49 11.77 -1.08
CA ARG A 73 5.94 11.41 0.27
C ARG A 73 4.74 11.26 1.20
N ARG A 74 3.83 12.23 1.20
CA ARG A 74 2.61 12.16 2.00
C ARG A 74 1.73 10.97 1.62
N GLU A 75 1.60 10.64 0.34
CA GLU A 75 0.85 9.46 -0.13
C GLU A 75 1.52 8.13 0.28
N LEU A 76 2.85 8.09 0.37
CA LEU A 76 3.58 6.95 0.93
C LEU A 76 3.38 6.85 2.44
N GLU A 77 3.23 7.97 3.15
CA GLU A 77 2.96 8.02 4.58
C GLU A 77 1.49 7.69 4.91
N GLU A 78 0.54 8.20 4.13
CA GLU A 78 -0.91 8.07 4.31
C GLU A 78 -1.51 6.80 3.67
N GLY A 79 -0.96 6.40 2.52
CA GLY A 79 -1.26 5.16 1.81
C GLY A 79 -0.32 4.02 2.21
N GLY A 80 0.71 4.33 2.97
CA GLY A 80 1.53 3.36 3.68
C GLY A 80 0.73 2.69 4.80
N PRO A 81 1.19 1.52 5.23
CA PRO A 81 0.61 0.89 6.39
C PRO A 81 0.60 1.84 7.60
N ARG A 82 -0.55 1.96 8.27
CA ARG A 82 -0.63 2.75 9.49
C ARG A 82 0.36 2.17 10.50
N ARG A 83 1.42 2.91 10.78
CA ARG A 83 2.43 2.53 11.77
C ARG A 83 1.87 2.80 13.15
N ALA A 84 1.90 1.78 14.00
CA ALA A 84 1.60 1.89 15.42
C ALA A 84 2.83 1.51 16.23
N SER A 85 2.88 1.92 17.47
CA SER A 85 4.00 1.63 18.37
C SER A 85 3.54 0.77 19.54
N ILE A 86 4.28 -0.29 19.84
CA ILE A 86 4.16 -1.08 21.06
C ILE A 86 5.36 -0.80 21.97
N VAL A 87 5.10 -0.69 23.26
CA VAL A 87 6.14 -0.51 24.28
C VAL A 87 6.29 -1.81 25.04
N VAL A 88 7.50 -2.34 25.09
CA VAL A 88 7.83 -3.58 25.79
C VAL A 88 8.94 -3.30 26.79
N LYS A 89 8.79 -3.79 28.02
CA LYS A 89 9.81 -3.67 29.07
C LYS A 89 10.50 -5.03 29.27
N VAL A 90 11.82 -5.07 29.08
CA VAL A 90 12.65 -6.27 29.26
C VAL A 90 13.78 -5.92 30.23
N ASP A 91 13.89 -6.64 31.35
CA ASP A 91 14.94 -6.46 32.37
C ASP A 91 15.16 -4.98 32.82
N GLY A 92 14.07 -4.22 32.95
CA GLY A 92 14.14 -2.80 33.34
C GLY A 92 14.21 -1.82 32.16
N VAL A 93 14.66 -2.28 30.99
CA VAL A 93 14.82 -1.47 29.78
C VAL A 93 13.51 -1.38 29.00
N ARG A 94 13.14 -0.17 28.58
CA ARG A 94 11.97 0.11 27.74
C ARG A 94 12.36 0.13 26.27
N TYR A 95 11.78 -0.77 25.49
CA TYR A 95 11.87 -0.81 24.03
C TYR A 95 10.59 -0.26 23.40
N VAL A 96 10.74 0.56 22.38
CA VAL A 96 9.65 1.07 21.55
C VAL A 96 9.77 0.41 20.18
N GLY A 97 8.86 -0.51 19.90
CA GLY A 97 8.75 -1.17 18.60
C GLY A 97 7.68 -0.49 17.75
N GLU A 98 8.04 -0.03 16.56
CA GLU A 98 7.08 0.37 15.55
C GLU A 98 6.69 -0.84 14.70
N TYR A 99 5.41 -0.99 14.42
CA TYR A 99 4.88 -2.06 13.61
C TYR A 99 3.83 -1.54 12.63
N ASN A 100 3.72 -2.25 11.52
CA ASN A 100 2.73 -2.00 10.50
C ASN A 100 1.38 -2.62 10.92
N MET A 101 0.34 -1.82 11.16
CA MET A 101 -1.00 -2.33 11.52
C MET A 101 -1.62 -3.25 10.46
N ALA A 102 -1.33 -3.04 9.17
CA ALA A 102 -1.83 -3.89 8.09
C ALA A 102 -1.14 -5.27 8.04
N GLU A 103 0.11 -5.36 8.49
CA GLU A 103 0.89 -6.61 8.59
C GLU A 103 0.79 -7.25 9.99
N ALA A 104 0.18 -6.57 10.95
CA ALA A 104 0.10 -7.00 12.35
C ALA A 104 -0.87 -8.18 12.60
N ASP A 105 -1.39 -8.81 11.54
CA ASP A 105 -2.36 -9.91 11.59
C ASP A 105 -3.51 -9.61 12.57
N GLY A 106 -4.11 -8.42 12.43
CA GLY A 106 -5.21 -7.96 13.29
C GLY A 106 -4.84 -7.66 14.74
N TYR A 107 -3.55 -7.56 15.09
CA TYR A 107 -3.15 -7.06 16.40
C TYR A 107 -3.67 -5.63 16.61
N THR A 108 -4.41 -5.47 17.71
CA THR A 108 -4.98 -4.17 18.10
C THR A 108 -4.24 -3.66 19.34
N PRO A 109 -3.78 -2.40 19.36
CA PRO A 109 -3.22 -1.80 20.57
C PRO A 109 -4.17 -2.00 21.77
N GLY A 110 -3.63 -2.55 22.86
CA GLY A 110 -4.40 -2.91 24.05
C GLY A 110 -4.81 -4.39 24.15
N GLU A 111 -4.48 -5.22 23.15
CA GLU A 111 -4.63 -6.69 23.24
C GLU A 111 -3.77 -7.29 24.37
N PHE A 112 -2.62 -6.67 24.68
CA PHE A 112 -1.84 -6.98 25.88
C PHE A 112 -2.22 -6.04 27.02
N ALA A 113 -2.54 -6.59 28.17
CA ALA A 113 -2.65 -5.81 29.39
C ALA A 113 -1.28 -5.27 29.80
N SER A 114 -1.24 -4.05 30.35
CA SER A 114 0.01 -3.51 30.90
C SER A 114 0.50 -4.40 32.05
N GLY A 115 1.75 -4.87 31.94
CA GLY A 115 2.36 -5.78 32.93
C GLY A 115 2.17 -7.27 32.64
N ASP A 116 1.48 -7.64 31.57
CA ASP A 116 1.37 -9.04 31.17
C ASP A 116 2.75 -9.59 30.73
N PRO A 117 3.18 -10.77 31.24
CA PRO A 117 4.46 -11.36 30.87
C PRO A 117 4.37 -11.94 29.45
N ILE A 118 4.81 -11.15 28.48
CA ILE A 118 4.82 -11.52 27.07
C ILE A 118 6.17 -12.11 26.64
N PRO A 119 6.21 -13.25 25.92
CA PRO A 119 7.44 -13.76 25.35
C PRO A 119 7.90 -12.82 24.23
N VAL A 120 9.12 -12.30 24.35
CA VAL A 120 9.70 -11.34 23.42
C VAL A 120 11.04 -11.86 22.94
N ARG A 121 11.29 -11.73 21.64
CA ARG A 121 12.57 -12.04 21.01
C ARG A 121 13.12 -10.75 20.40
N LEU A 122 14.35 -10.40 20.77
CA LEU A 122 15.07 -9.24 20.24
C LEU A 122 16.16 -9.74 19.29
N GLU A 123 16.16 -9.29 18.04
CA GLU A 123 17.17 -9.61 17.03
C GLU A 123 17.65 -8.33 16.35
N GLY A 124 18.79 -7.79 16.78
CA GLY A 124 19.33 -6.54 16.23
C GLY A 124 18.37 -5.37 16.43
N ASP A 125 17.90 -4.79 15.32
CA ASP A 125 16.89 -3.73 15.27
C ASP A 125 15.45 -4.25 15.25
N ARG A 126 15.20 -5.56 15.29
CA ARG A 126 13.85 -6.14 15.32
C ARG A 126 13.46 -6.67 16.69
N MET A 127 12.18 -6.48 17.01
CA MET A 127 11.53 -7.05 18.19
C MET A 127 10.30 -7.83 17.77
N TYR A 128 10.24 -9.11 18.14
CA TYR A 128 9.11 -9.99 17.89
C TYR A 128 8.39 -10.27 19.20
N VAL A 129 7.09 -10.01 19.21
CA VAL A 129 6.25 -10.22 20.38
C VAL A 129 5.32 -11.39 20.11
N LYS A 130 5.42 -12.45 20.93
CA LYS A 130 4.52 -13.59 20.81
C LYS A 130 3.17 -13.24 21.41
N ARG A 131 2.13 -13.22 20.59
CA ARG A 131 0.76 -12.96 20.97
C ARG A 131 0.12 -14.20 21.61
N PRO A 132 -0.90 -14.02 22.47
CA PRO A 132 -1.62 -15.14 23.10
C PRO A 132 -2.33 -16.03 22.08
N ASN A 133 -2.66 -15.50 20.89
CA ASN A 133 -3.20 -16.28 19.77
C ASN A 133 -2.14 -17.19 19.08
N GLY A 134 -0.90 -17.19 19.56
CA GLY A 134 0.20 -17.98 19.04
C GLY A 134 0.95 -17.34 17.86
N LYS A 135 0.47 -16.21 17.32
CA LYS A 135 1.13 -15.46 16.24
C LYS A 135 2.22 -14.55 16.78
N GLU A 136 3.18 -14.19 15.94
CA GLU A 136 4.22 -13.22 16.27
C GLU A 136 3.88 -11.87 15.66
N LEU A 137 3.97 -10.82 16.48
CA LEU A 137 3.95 -9.44 16.01
C LEU A 137 5.40 -9.03 15.73
N GLU A 138 5.71 -8.81 14.47
CA GLU A 138 7.00 -8.25 14.06
C GLU A 138 7.00 -6.73 14.23
N THR A 139 8.05 -6.21 14.85
CA THR A 139 8.23 -4.77 15.09
C THR A 139 9.68 -4.37 14.85
N THR A 140 9.90 -3.12 14.44
CA THR A 140 11.22 -2.50 14.33
C THR A 140 11.46 -1.62 15.55
N ILE A 141 12.58 -1.79 16.24
CA ILE A 141 12.96 -1.02 17.42
C ILE A 141 13.35 0.38 16.98
N VAL A 142 12.52 1.37 17.31
CA VAL A 142 12.76 2.79 17.02
C VAL A 142 13.28 3.56 18.22
N GLY A 143 13.22 2.96 19.42
CA GLY A 143 13.72 3.57 20.65
C GLY A 143 14.05 2.56 21.74
N LYS A 144 15.10 2.86 22.51
CA LYS A 144 15.51 2.12 23.71
C LYS A 144 15.78 3.15 24.82
N THR A 145 15.22 2.94 26.00
CA THR A 145 15.46 3.78 27.18
C THR A 145 15.72 2.89 28.39
N GLU A 146 16.80 3.19 29.12
CA GLU A 146 17.28 2.43 30.28
C GLU A 146 16.86 3.09 31.60
#